data_AF-A3N3S5-F1
#
_entry.id   AF-A3N3S5-F1
#
_cell.length_a   1.000
_cell.length_b   1.000
_cell.length_c   1.000
_cell.angle_alpha   90.00
_cell.angle_beta   90.00
_cell.angle_gamma   90.00
#
_symmetry.space_group_name_H-M   'P 1'
#
loop_
_entity.id
_entity.type
_entity.pdbx_description
1 polymer ?
#
loop_
_entity_poly.entity_id
_entity_poly.type
_entity_poly.pdbx_seq_one_letter_code
_entity_poly.pdbx_strand_id
1 'polypeptide(L)'
;MIATNVATPFFTPIKLTGVVAVFLSVPFILYQIWAFVAPALYKHEKRLIYPLLVSSTLLFYAGVAFAYYIVFPLVFGFLTSTAPEGVQMATDISSYLDFILTIFLAFGICFEVPVAIILLCWSGVTSADDLRAKRPYIIVAAFVIGMLLTPPDIFSQTLLAIPMCLLFEVGLFFSKFYKPRDEQPETIAN
;
A
#
# COMPACT_ATOMS: atom_id res chain seq x y z
N MET A 1 17.14 5.87 -22.07
CA MET A 1 16.54 4.53 -22.00
C MET A 1 16.85 3.77 -23.27
N ILE A 2 17.21 2.50 -23.15
CA ILE A 2 17.47 1.61 -24.28
C ILE A 2 16.52 0.42 -24.23
N ALA A 3 16.25 -0.22 -25.36
CA ALA A 3 15.53 -1.48 -25.41
C ALA A 3 16.56 -2.59 -25.66
N THR A 4 16.78 -3.45 -24.67
CA THR A 4 17.74 -4.55 -24.78
C THR A 4 17.17 -5.77 -25.50
N ASN A 5 15.85 -5.93 -25.51
CA ASN A 5 15.15 -7.04 -26.17
C ASN A 5 14.32 -6.55 -27.36
N VAL A 6 14.31 -7.34 -28.44
CA VAL A 6 13.58 -7.07 -29.69
C VAL A 6 12.07 -6.95 -29.50
N ALA A 7 11.52 -7.64 -28.50
CA ALA A 7 10.08 -7.62 -28.23
C ALA A 7 9.65 -6.44 -27.33
N THR A 8 10.61 -5.76 -26.70
CA THR A 8 10.34 -4.68 -25.73
C THR A 8 9.45 -3.57 -26.29
N PRO A 9 9.67 -3.03 -27.51
CA PRO A 9 8.83 -1.97 -28.05
C PRO A 9 7.37 -2.37 -28.27
N PHE A 10 7.09 -3.66 -28.47
CA PHE A 10 5.74 -4.18 -28.66
C PHE A 10 5.01 -4.46 -27.34
N PHE A 11 5.66 -5.13 -26.39
CA PHE A 11 5.04 -5.50 -25.11
C PHE A 11 4.94 -4.35 -24.12
N THR A 12 5.85 -3.38 -24.20
CA THR A 12 5.91 -2.25 -23.27
C THR A 12 4.60 -1.44 -23.26
N PRO A 13 4.06 -0.97 -24.41
CA PRO A 13 2.81 -0.24 -24.43
C PRO A 13 1.62 -1.07 -23.94
N ILE A 14 1.55 -2.36 -24.32
CA ILE A 14 0.47 -3.27 -23.92
C ILE A 14 0.46 -3.46 -22.39
N LYS A 15 1.63 -3.62 -21.79
CA LYS A 15 1.77 -3.74 -20.33
C LYS A 15 1.33 -2.45 -19.64
N LEU A 16 1.79 -1.30 -20.14
CA LEU A 16 1.43 0.00 -19.59
C LEU A 16 -0.09 0.23 -19.65
N THR A 17 -0.73 0.03 -20.81
CA THR A 17 -2.17 0.21 -20.96
C THR A 17 -2.96 -0.76 -20.09
N GLY A 18 -2.50 -2.02 -19.97
CA GLY A 18 -3.09 -3.00 -19.06
C GLY A 18 -3.06 -2.55 -17.60
N VAL A 19 -1.92 -2.07 -17.11
CA VAL A 19 -1.82 -1.58 -15.73
C VAL A 19 -2.63 -0.29 -15.53
N VAL A 20 -2.62 0.64 -16.47
CA VAL A 20 -3.46 1.85 -16.40
C VAL A 20 -4.95 1.49 -16.35
N ALA A 21 -5.40 0.50 -17.13
CA ALA A 21 -6.77 0.01 -17.08
C ALA A 21 -7.14 -0.57 -15.70
N VAL A 22 -6.21 -1.29 -15.06
CA VAL A 22 -6.39 -1.75 -13.68
C VAL A 22 -6.54 -0.57 -12.73
N PHE A 23 -5.68 0.45 -12.83
CA PHE A 23 -5.72 1.65 -11.97
C PHE A 23 -7.01 2.47 -12.13
N LEU A 24 -7.54 2.54 -13.34
CA LEU A 24 -8.86 3.14 -13.60
C LEU A 24 -10.01 2.31 -13.01
N SER A 25 -9.82 0.98 -12.92
CA SER A 25 -10.80 0.05 -12.35
C SER A 25 -10.72 -0.04 -10.82
N VAL A 26 -9.71 0.56 -10.17
CA VAL A 26 -9.53 0.50 -8.71
C VAL A 26 -10.77 0.93 -7.91
N PRO A 27 -11.47 2.04 -8.23
CA PRO A 27 -12.67 2.41 -7.48
C PRO A 27 -13.74 1.31 -7.49
N PHE A 28 -13.87 0.61 -8.62
CA PHE A 28 -14.79 -0.52 -8.76
C PHE A 28 -14.30 -1.77 -8.01
N ILE A 29 -12.99 -2.06 -8.07
CA ILE A 29 -12.38 -3.17 -7.33
C ILE A 29 -12.54 -2.96 -5.82
N LEU A 30 -12.22 -1.76 -5.32
CA LEU A 30 -12.41 -1.39 -3.91
C LEU A 30 -13.89 -1.46 -3.52
N TYR A 31 -14.80 -1.01 -4.39
CA TYR A 31 -16.23 -1.19 -4.16
C TYR A 31 -16.59 -2.66 -3.97
N GLN A 32 -16.10 -3.55 -4.83
CA GLN A 32 -16.41 -4.98 -4.73
C GLN A 32 -15.81 -5.62 -3.47
N ILE A 33 -14.57 -5.28 -3.11
CA ILE A 33 -13.90 -5.76 -1.89
C ILE A 33 -14.67 -5.29 -0.65
N TRP A 34 -14.96 -3.99 -0.55
CA TRP A 34 -15.66 -3.44 0.60
C TRP A 34 -17.13 -3.86 0.63
N ALA A 35 -17.80 -4.04 -0.50
CA ALA A 35 -19.15 -4.58 -0.57
C ALA A 35 -19.21 -6.06 -0.17
N PHE A 36 -18.10 -6.80 -0.22
CA PHE A 36 -18.02 -8.17 0.31
C PHE A 36 -17.73 -8.19 1.82
N VAL A 37 -16.83 -7.31 2.30
CA VAL A 37 -16.48 -7.21 3.71
C VAL A 37 -17.59 -6.54 4.52
N ALA A 38 -18.29 -5.56 3.95
CA ALA A 38 -19.29 -4.77 4.66
C ALA A 38 -20.49 -5.60 5.17
N PRO A 39 -21.10 -6.52 4.41
CA PRO A 39 -22.15 -7.40 4.94
C PRO A 39 -21.70 -8.27 6.12
N ALA A 40 -20.41 -8.62 6.19
CA ALA A 40 -19.85 -9.43 7.28
C ALA A 40 -19.68 -8.63 8.59
N LEU A 41 -19.52 -7.31 8.49
CA LEU A 41 -19.25 -6.41 9.62
C LEU A 41 -20.45 -5.54 10.02
N TYR A 42 -21.22 -5.09 9.04
CA TYR A 42 -22.22 -4.03 9.16
C TYR A 42 -23.63 -4.62 9.09
N LYS A 43 -24.01 -5.41 10.10
CA LYS A 43 -25.37 -5.97 10.14
C LYS A 43 -26.45 -4.88 10.18
N HIS A 44 -26.16 -3.65 10.62
CA HIS A 44 -27.19 -2.62 10.83
C HIS A 44 -26.93 -1.22 10.20
N GLU A 45 -25.76 -0.92 9.59
CA GLU A 45 -25.51 0.40 8.98
C GLU A 45 -24.83 0.32 7.60
N LYS A 46 -25.64 0.22 6.54
CA LYS A 46 -25.18 0.31 5.14
C LYS A 46 -24.62 1.69 4.76
N ARG A 47 -24.82 2.72 5.59
CA ARG A 47 -24.47 4.11 5.28
C ARG A 47 -22.98 4.42 5.42
N LEU A 48 -22.25 3.64 6.21
CA LEU A 48 -20.80 3.79 6.42
C LEU A 48 -19.93 3.26 5.27
N ILE A 49 -20.51 2.47 4.35
CA ILE A 49 -19.79 1.91 3.19
C ILE A 49 -19.37 3.02 2.22
N TYR A 50 -20.23 4.01 2.00
CA TYR A 50 -19.95 5.12 1.08
C TYR A 50 -18.77 6.01 1.51
N PRO A 51 -18.70 6.55 2.74
CA PRO A 51 -17.55 7.36 3.16
C PRO A 51 -16.26 6.53 3.18
N LEU A 52 -16.35 5.24 3.54
CA LEU A 52 -15.22 4.32 3.52
C LEU A 52 -14.68 4.12 2.09
N LEU A 53 -15.57 3.85 1.13
CA LEU A 53 -15.21 3.67 -0.28
C LEU A 53 -14.55 4.92 -0.87
N VAL A 54 -15.11 6.10 -0.57
CA VAL A 54 -14.55 7.37 -1.03
C VAL A 54 -13.18 7.60 -0.40
N SER A 55 -13.05 7.36 0.92
CA SER A 55 -11.78 7.54 1.62
C SER A 55 -10.69 6.59 1.11
N SER A 56 -10.99 5.30 0.94
CA SER A 56 -10.06 4.31 0.38
C SER A 56 -9.65 4.68 -1.05
N THR A 57 -10.62 4.95 -1.93
CA THR A 57 -10.32 5.37 -3.31
C THR A 57 -9.40 6.60 -3.35
N LEU A 58 -9.66 7.62 -2.54
CA LEU A 58 -8.78 8.78 -2.43
C LEU A 58 -7.40 8.43 -1.89
N LEU A 59 -7.34 7.55 -0.88
CA LEU A 59 -6.10 7.14 -0.25
C LEU A 59 -5.24 6.27 -1.18
N PHE A 60 -5.84 5.41 -2.00
CA PHE A 60 -5.15 4.67 -3.06
C PHE A 60 -4.48 5.64 -4.04
N TYR A 61 -5.22 6.60 -4.60
CA TYR A 61 -4.65 7.57 -5.54
C TYR A 61 -3.62 8.48 -4.86
N ALA A 62 -3.80 8.80 -3.57
CA ALA A 62 -2.78 9.49 -2.77
C ALA A 62 -1.51 8.63 -2.61
N GLY A 63 -1.65 7.32 -2.46
CA GLY A 63 -0.53 6.37 -2.42
C GLY A 63 0.23 6.30 -3.73
N VAL A 64 -0.48 6.28 -4.85
CA VAL A 64 0.13 6.35 -6.19
C VAL A 64 0.85 7.69 -6.40
N ALA A 65 0.24 8.80 -5.98
CA ALA A 65 0.87 10.12 -6.04
C ALA A 65 2.11 10.18 -5.13
N PHE A 66 2.04 9.63 -3.92
CA PHE A 66 3.16 9.53 -2.98
C PHE A 66 4.33 8.73 -3.59
N ALA A 67 4.01 7.60 -4.23
CA ALA A 67 5.00 6.80 -4.93
C ALA A 67 5.71 7.58 -6.05
N TYR A 68 4.95 8.34 -6.85
CA TYR A 68 5.51 9.11 -7.96
C TYR A 68 6.30 10.35 -7.53
N TYR A 69 5.78 11.13 -6.58
CA TYR A 69 6.38 12.42 -6.21
C TYR A 69 7.45 12.32 -5.12
N ILE A 70 7.40 11.29 -4.27
CA ILE A 70 8.31 11.18 -3.12
C ILE A 70 9.22 9.97 -3.27
N VAL A 71 8.65 8.77 -3.38
CA VAL A 71 9.46 7.53 -3.38
C VAL A 71 10.36 7.48 -4.61
N PHE A 72 9.80 7.79 -5.78
CA PHE A 72 10.52 7.67 -7.04
C PHE A 72 11.75 8.59 -7.11
N PRO A 73 11.67 9.91 -6.83
CA PRO A 73 12.86 10.76 -6.76
C PRO A 73 13.88 10.32 -5.71
N LEU A 74 13.42 9.81 -4.57
CA LEU A 74 14.31 9.34 -3.50
C LEU A 74 15.13 8.11 -3.94
N VAL A 75 14.47 7.12 -4.55
CA VAL A 75 15.17 5.90 -5.02
C VAL A 75 16.11 6.21 -6.18
N PHE A 76 15.65 6.93 -7.21
CA PHE A 76 16.51 7.28 -8.33
C PHE A 76 17.62 8.26 -7.95
N GLY A 77 17.36 9.17 -7.01
CA GLY A 77 18.39 10.04 -6.42
C GLY A 77 19.49 9.22 -5.74
N PHE A 78 19.12 8.19 -4.98
CA PHE A 78 20.10 7.29 -4.38
C PHE A 78 20.86 6.47 -5.44
N LEU A 79 20.16 5.84 -6.38
CA LEU A 79 20.77 5.01 -7.44
C LEU A 79 21.71 5.80 -8.36
N THR A 80 21.40 7.08 -8.63
CA THR A 80 22.28 7.95 -9.43
C THR A 80 23.48 8.46 -8.64
N SER A 81 23.33 8.71 -7.34
CA SER A 81 24.43 9.18 -6.48
C SER A 81 25.52 8.13 -6.24
N THR A 82 25.21 6.85 -6.42
CA THR A 82 26.15 5.73 -6.26
C THR A 82 26.87 5.38 -7.57
N ALA A 83 26.49 5.99 -8.70
CA ALA A 83 27.13 5.75 -9.99
C ALA A 83 28.53 6.41 -10.02
N PRO A 84 29.60 5.69 -10.42
CA PRO A 84 30.94 6.27 -10.56
C PRO A 84 30.97 7.42 -11.57
N GLU A 85 31.82 8.43 -11.32
CA GLU A 85 32.03 9.54 -12.26
C GLU A 85 32.43 8.99 -13.65
N GLY A 86 31.63 9.33 -14.67
CA GLY A 86 31.85 8.91 -16.07
C GLY A 86 30.99 7.74 -16.56
N VAL A 87 30.20 7.08 -15.70
CA VAL A 87 29.27 6.02 -16.13
C VAL A 87 27.89 6.62 -16.44
N GLN A 88 27.50 6.62 -17.71
CA GLN A 88 26.12 6.96 -18.08
C GLN A 88 25.18 5.79 -17.76
N MET A 89 24.19 6.03 -16.90
CA MET A 89 23.14 5.06 -16.59
C MET A 89 22.23 4.84 -17.81
N ALA A 90 22.47 3.77 -18.57
CA ALA A 90 21.60 3.32 -19.65
C ALA A 90 20.53 2.36 -19.09
N THR A 91 19.46 2.91 -18.50
CA THR A 91 18.35 2.09 -18.00
C THR A 91 17.55 1.45 -19.14
N ASP A 92 17.27 0.14 -18.99
CA ASP A 92 16.36 -0.58 -19.87
C ASP A 92 14.91 -0.14 -19.63
N ILE A 93 14.18 0.14 -20.71
CA ILE A 93 12.81 0.65 -20.62
C ILE A 93 11.83 -0.36 -19.99
N SER A 94 12.02 -1.66 -20.23
CA SER A 94 11.15 -2.70 -19.67
C SER A 94 11.38 -2.79 -18.17
N SER A 95 12.64 -2.89 -17.73
CA SER A 95 12.96 -2.97 -16.30
C SER A 95 12.53 -1.71 -15.55
N TYR A 96 12.70 -0.54 -16.16
CA TYR A 96 12.27 0.74 -15.59
C TYR A 96 10.75 0.82 -15.43
N LEU A 97 9.97 0.44 -16.45
CA LEU A 97 8.52 0.42 -16.35
C LEU A 97 8.03 -0.62 -15.36
N ASP A 98 8.63 -1.81 -15.35
CA ASP A 98 8.28 -2.87 -14.42
C ASP A 98 8.48 -2.43 -12.98
N PHE A 99 9.60 -1.77 -12.71
CA PHE A 99 9.90 -1.19 -11.42
C PHE A 99 8.85 -0.14 -11.00
N ILE A 100 8.54 0.82 -11.87
CA ILE A 100 7.56 1.88 -11.57
C ILE A 100 6.16 1.32 -11.35
N LEU A 101 5.69 0.48 -12.26
CA LEU A 101 4.33 -0.07 -12.20
C LEU A 101 4.14 -0.92 -10.94
N THR A 102 5.17 -1.67 -10.56
CA THR A 102 5.17 -2.49 -9.34
C THR A 102 5.18 -1.64 -8.08
N ILE A 103 5.99 -0.58 -8.03
CA ILE A 103 6.00 0.39 -6.91
C ILE A 103 4.64 1.09 -6.78
N PHE A 104 4.05 1.56 -7.88
CA PHE A 104 2.76 2.24 -7.83
C PHE A 104 1.66 1.33 -7.29
N LEU A 105 1.62 0.08 -7.75
CA LEU A 105 0.65 -0.89 -7.27
C LEU A 105 0.86 -1.19 -5.79
N ALA A 106 2.11 -1.43 -5.38
CA ALA A 106 2.43 -1.76 -4.00
C ALA A 106 2.12 -0.62 -3.03
N PHE A 107 2.49 0.62 -3.36
CA PHE A 107 2.16 1.77 -2.52
C PHE A 107 0.67 2.09 -2.53
N GLY A 108 -0.02 1.97 -3.66
CA GLY A 108 -1.47 2.11 -3.72
C GLY A 108 -2.17 1.14 -2.75
N ILE A 109 -1.75 -0.13 -2.74
CA ILE A 109 -2.28 -1.14 -1.81
C ILE A 109 -1.83 -0.86 -0.36
N CYS A 110 -0.59 -0.46 -0.13
CA CYS A 110 -0.10 -0.15 1.23
C CYS A 110 -0.86 1.01 1.86
N PHE A 111 -1.28 1.98 1.06
CA PHE A 111 -2.10 3.10 1.52
C PHE A 111 -3.50 2.66 1.96
N GLU A 112 -3.97 1.45 1.64
CA GLU A 112 -5.21 0.88 2.19
C GLU A 112 -5.03 0.26 3.59
N VAL A 113 -3.79 0.03 4.04
CA VAL A 113 -3.49 -0.57 5.35
C VAL A 113 -4.11 0.21 6.52
N PRO A 114 -4.03 1.56 6.58
CA PRO A 114 -4.70 2.34 7.63
C PRO A 114 -6.21 2.10 7.67
N VAL A 115 -6.86 2.06 6.51
CA VAL A 115 -8.31 1.84 6.39
C VAL A 115 -8.65 0.43 6.88
N ALA A 116 -7.88 -0.58 6.47
CA ALA A 116 -8.05 -1.95 6.93
C ALA A 116 -7.90 -2.07 8.45
N ILE A 117 -6.91 -1.42 9.05
CA ILE A 117 -6.69 -1.42 10.51
C ILE A 117 -7.87 -0.80 11.24
N ILE A 118 -8.35 0.38 10.81
CA ILE A 118 -9.48 1.06 11.44
C ILE A 118 -10.72 0.17 11.42
N LEU A 119 -10.98 -0.50 10.29
CA LEU A 119 -12.12 -1.41 10.16
C LEU A 119 -12.01 -2.65 11.02
N LEU A 120 -10.83 -3.27 11.09
CA LEU A 120 -10.59 -4.44 11.92
C LEU A 120 -10.74 -4.10 13.41
N CYS A 121 -10.28 -2.93 13.83
CA CYS A 121 -10.47 -2.45 15.19
C CYS A 121 -11.92 -2.10 15.52
N TRP A 122 -12.59 -1.39 14.61
CA TRP A 122 -13.98 -0.98 14.82
C TRP A 122 -14.96 -2.16 14.83
N SER A 123 -14.67 -3.21 14.07
CA SER A 123 -15.47 -4.44 14.03
C SER A 123 -15.31 -5.37 15.22
N GLY A 124 -14.35 -5.09 16.12
CA GLY A 124 -14.05 -5.96 17.25
C GLY A 124 -13.27 -7.23 16.90
N VAL A 125 -12.85 -7.42 15.63
CA VAL A 125 -12.04 -8.59 15.23
C VAL A 125 -10.64 -8.56 15.89
N THR A 126 -10.10 -7.36 16.13
CA THR A 126 -8.81 -7.17 16.80
C THR A 126 -8.80 -5.85 17.56
N SER A 127 -8.01 -5.74 18.63
CA SER A 127 -7.80 -4.45 19.30
C SER A 127 -6.57 -3.71 18.78
N ALA A 128 -6.52 -2.40 18.99
CA ALA A 128 -5.33 -1.60 18.68
C ALA A 128 -4.10 -2.08 19.47
N ASP A 129 -4.30 -2.63 20.66
CA ASP A 129 -3.24 -3.19 21.51
C ASP A 129 -2.70 -4.52 20.96
N ASP A 130 -3.58 -5.37 20.41
CA ASP A 130 -3.15 -6.62 19.75
C ASP A 130 -2.33 -6.35 18.49
N LEU A 131 -2.75 -5.38 17.67
CA LEU A 131 -2.00 -4.96 16.50
C LEU A 131 -0.67 -4.30 16.89
N ARG A 132 -0.65 -3.56 18.01
CA ARG A 132 0.58 -3.00 18.57
C ARG A 132 1.56 -4.08 19.04
N ALA A 133 1.10 -5.18 19.62
CA ALA A 133 1.96 -6.32 19.94
C ALA A 133 2.58 -6.95 18.68
N LYS A 134 1.91 -6.87 17.52
CA LYS A 134 2.37 -7.42 16.24
C LYS A 134 3.28 -6.50 15.43
N ARG A 135 3.72 -5.36 15.98
CA ARG A 135 4.67 -4.42 15.33
C ARG A 135 5.88 -5.09 14.69
N PRO A 136 6.60 -6.02 15.36
CA PRO A 136 7.77 -6.65 14.75
C PRO A 136 7.44 -7.39 13.46
N TYR A 137 6.28 -8.04 13.37
CA TYR A 137 5.84 -8.74 12.17
C TYR A 137 5.55 -7.80 11.01
N ILE A 138 4.92 -6.65 11.29
CA ILE A 138 4.65 -5.62 10.28
C ILE A 138 5.96 -5.02 9.75
N ILE A 139 6.92 -4.75 10.63
CA ILE A 139 8.24 -4.24 10.24
C ILE A 139 8.92 -5.26 9.32
N VAL A 140 8.94 -6.54 9.68
CA VAL A 140 9.49 -7.60 8.82
C VAL A 140 8.76 -7.65 7.47
N ALA A 141 7.43 -7.59 7.47
CA ALA A 141 6.64 -7.56 6.24
C ALA A 141 6.97 -6.33 5.36
N ALA A 142 7.19 -5.16 5.97
CA ALA A 142 7.59 -3.95 5.26
C ALA A 142 8.97 -4.10 4.61
N PHE A 143 9.93 -4.72 5.31
CA PHE A 143 11.25 -5.01 4.74
C PHE A 143 11.20 -6.08 3.65
N VAL A 144 10.35 -7.10 3.77
CA VAL A 144 10.15 -8.13 2.74
C VAL A 144 9.53 -7.51 1.49
N ILE A 145 8.51 -6.67 1.64
CA ILE A 145 7.94 -5.94 0.51
C ILE A 145 8.98 -5.00 -0.10
N GLY A 146 9.71 -4.23 0.72
CA GLY A 146 10.82 -3.41 0.25
C GLY A 146 11.81 -4.21 -0.60
N MET A 147 12.22 -5.39 -0.14
CA MET A 147 13.13 -6.30 -0.87
C MET A 147 12.55 -6.79 -2.20
N LEU A 148 11.25 -7.03 -2.28
CA LEU A 148 10.60 -7.46 -3.53
C LEU A 148 10.45 -6.32 -4.53
N LEU A 149 10.31 -5.08 -4.03
CA LEU A 149 10.09 -3.90 -4.86
C LEU A 149 11.40 -3.26 -5.33
N THR A 150 12.46 -3.30 -4.51
CA THR A 150 13.76 -2.76 -4.87
C THR A 150 14.70 -3.85 -5.37
N PRO A 151 15.75 -3.47 -6.13
CA PRO A 151 16.94 -4.30 -6.23
C PRO A 151 17.46 -4.69 -4.82
N PRO A 152 18.38 -5.67 -4.71
CA PRO A 152 18.96 -6.07 -3.44
C PRO A 152 19.92 -4.98 -2.91
N ASP A 153 19.36 -3.83 -2.52
CA ASP A 153 20.05 -2.67 -1.99
C ASP A 153 19.40 -2.22 -0.67
N ILE A 154 20.20 -2.21 0.40
CA ILE A 154 19.71 -2.01 1.77
C ILE A 154 19.14 -0.59 1.96
N PHE A 155 19.69 0.40 1.25
CA PHE A 155 19.30 1.79 1.40
C PHE A 155 17.91 2.06 0.82
N SER A 156 17.66 1.73 -0.45
CA SER A 156 16.33 1.89 -1.05
C SER A 156 15.32 0.98 -0.36
N GLN A 157 15.70 -0.26 -0.01
CA GLN A 157 14.82 -1.14 0.76
C GLN A 157 14.36 -0.49 2.08
N THR A 158 15.28 0.09 2.85
CA THR A 158 14.95 0.77 4.11
C THR A 158 14.12 2.03 3.87
N LEU A 159 14.46 2.78 2.82
CA LEU A 159 13.76 4.01 2.42
C LEU A 159 12.29 3.75 2.04
N LEU A 160 11.97 2.59 1.44
CA LEU A 160 10.60 2.16 1.18
C LEU A 160 9.91 1.57 2.42
N ALA A 161 10.64 0.83 3.27
CA ALA A 161 10.07 0.22 4.47
C ALA A 161 9.61 1.26 5.50
N ILE A 162 10.29 2.42 5.59
CA ILE A 162 9.94 3.51 6.52
C ILE A 162 8.51 4.05 6.27
N PRO A 163 8.13 4.50 5.06
CA PRO A 163 6.76 4.89 4.73
C PRO A 163 5.73 3.82 5.07
N MET A 164 6.02 2.54 4.79
CA MET A 164 5.10 1.45 5.09
C MET A 164 4.87 1.29 6.60
N CYS A 165 5.93 1.37 7.41
CA CYS A 165 5.81 1.34 8.86
C CYS A 165 5.06 2.56 9.39
N LEU A 166 5.27 3.74 8.79
CA LEU A 166 4.56 4.97 9.14
C LEU A 166 3.06 4.84 8.86
N LEU A 167 2.67 4.30 7.70
CA LEU A 167 1.26 4.06 7.37
C LEU A 167 0.60 3.14 8.40
N PHE A 168 1.29 2.08 8.83
CA PHE A 168 0.80 1.22 9.91
C PHE A 168 0.59 1.99 11.22
N GLU A 169 1.54 2.85 11.60
CA GLU A 169 1.41 3.67 12.81
C GLU A 169 0.25 4.66 12.71
N VAL A 170 0.05 5.26 11.54
CA VAL A 170 -1.08 6.14 11.27
C VAL A 170 -2.40 5.38 11.41
N GLY A 171 -2.51 4.17 10.86
CA GLY A 171 -3.67 3.30 11.04
C GLY A 171 -3.96 2.99 12.50
N LEU A 172 -2.93 2.63 13.27
CA LEU A 172 -3.04 2.40 14.72
C LEU A 172 -3.42 3.65 15.51
N PHE A 173 -2.95 4.82 15.09
CA PHE A 173 -3.27 6.08 15.75
C PHE A 173 -4.75 6.42 15.56
N PHE A 174 -5.26 6.32 14.33
CA PHE A 174 -6.67 6.59 14.04
C PHE A 174 -7.61 5.54 14.65
N SER A 175 -7.19 4.27 14.73
CA SER A 175 -8.05 3.22 15.32
C SER A 175 -8.31 3.42 16.82
N LYS A 176 -7.42 4.09 17.55
CA LYS A 176 -7.64 4.41 18.98
C LYS A 176 -8.80 5.35 19.24
N PHE A 177 -9.14 6.22 18.28
CA PHE A 177 -10.30 7.11 18.38
C PHE A 177 -11.62 6.36 18.19
N TYR A 178 -11.57 5.18 17.58
CA TYR A 178 -12.72 4.30 17.35
C TYR A 178 -12.66 3.11 18.31
N LYS A 179 -13.01 3.36 19.58
CA LYS A 179 -13.18 2.28 20.56
C LYS A 179 -14.48 1.52 20.28
N PRO A 180 -14.48 0.18 20.28
CA PRO A 180 -15.70 -0.59 20.36
C PRO A 180 -16.47 -0.17 21.62
N ARG A 181 -17.78 -0.04 21.50
CA ARG A 181 -18.68 0.11 22.65
C ARG A 181 -18.51 -1.14 23.51
N ASP A 182 -18.06 -0.97 24.75
CA ASP A 182 -17.75 -2.03 25.71
C ASP A 182 -18.79 -3.16 25.64
N GLU A 183 -18.33 -4.39 25.37
CA GLU A 183 -19.07 -5.57 25.76
C GLU A 183 -19.16 -5.53 27.29
N GLN A 184 -20.37 -5.30 27.79
CA GLN A 184 -20.67 -5.42 29.21
C GLN A 184 -20.20 -6.80 29.67
N PRO A 185 -19.44 -6.91 30.78
CA PRO A 185 -19.18 -8.22 31.36
C PRO A 185 -20.55 -8.80 31.75
N GLU A 186 -20.95 -9.90 31.10
CA GLU A 186 -22.08 -10.70 31.57
C GLU A 186 -21.79 -11.04 33.02
N THR A 187 -22.50 -10.33 33.89
CA THR A 187 -22.50 -10.53 35.32
C THR A 187 -23.27 -11.83 35.50
N ILE A 188 -22.56 -12.96 35.56
CA ILE A 188 -23.16 -14.22 36.02
C ILE A 188 -23.44 -14.02 37.51
N ALA A 189 -24.64 -13.52 37.77
CA ALA A 189 -25.27 -13.54 39.08
C ALA A 189 -25.90 -14.92 39.30
N ASN A 190 -25.61 -15.45 40.49
CA ASN A 190 -26.17 -16.63 41.17
C ASN A 190 -25.51 -17.98 40.89
#